data_AF-A0A261C925-F1
#
_entry.id   AF-A0A261C925-F1
#
_cell.length_a   1.000
_cell.length_b   1.000
_cell.length_c   1.000
_cell.angle_alpha   90.00
_cell.angle_beta   90.00
_cell.angle_gamma   90.00
#
_symmetry.space_group_name_H-M   'P 1'
#
loop_
_entity.id
_entity.type
_entity.pdbx_description
1 polymer ?
#
loop_
_entity_poly.entity_id
_entity_poly.type
_entity_poly.pdbx_seq_one_letter_code
_entity_poly.pdbx_strand_id
1 'polypeptide(L)'
;MAPANKENRLPKKPKSTPDPKLRNYLFQMVLKSENDPNLAGIIKWTKKENLEFQLVDRQEVARRWSIHKGGNKNMDYESLSRSLRFYYGMNIMRKDRRQLEIERRRKGDR
;
A
#
# COMPACT_ATOMS: atom_id res chain seq x y z
N MET A 1 3.84 38.08 -32.72
CA MET A 1 3.17 37.04 -31.89
C MET A 1 4.04 35.79 -31.91
N ALA A 2 4.67 35.46 -30.80
CA ALA A 2 5.50 34.25 -30.66
C ALA A 2 4.66 33.10 -30.06
N PRO A 3 4.81 31.85 -30.51
CA PRO A 3 4.12 30.72 -29.89
C PRO A 3 4.71 30.43 -28.51
N ALA A 4 3.83 30.26 -27.52
CA ALA A 4 4.19 30.02 -26.12
C ALA A 4 5.07 28.76 -25.98
N ASN A 5 6.29 28.98 -25.50
CA ASN A 5 7.27 27.96 -25.15
C ASN A 5 6.74 27.07 -24.01
N LYS A 6 6.51 25.77 -24.27
CA LYS A 6 6.08 24.77 -23.28
C LYS A 6 7.24 24.15 -22.50
N GLU A 7 8.41 24.78 -22.53
CA GLU A 7 9.64 24.28 -21.90
C GLU A 7 9.81 24.75 -20.45
N ASN A 8 8.87 24.41 -19.55
CA ASN A 8 9.18 24.49 -18.11
C ASN A 8 8.43 23.46 -17.24
N ARG A 9 8.25 22.24 -17.75
CA ARG A 9 7.99 21.10 -16.86
C ARG A 9 9.31 20.43 -16.54
N LEU A 10 9.88 20.86 -15.41
CA LEU A 10 11.00 20.20 -14.70
C LEU A 10 11.04 18.69 -15.00
N PRO A 11 12.21 18.11 -15.30
CA PRO A 11 12.32 16.66 -15.43
C PRO A 11 11.78 16.05 -14.12
N LYS A 12 10.72 15.25 -14.22
CA LYS A 12 10.18 14.55 -13.05
C LYS A 12 11.30 13.64 -12.55
N LYS A 13 11.98 14.09 -11.49
CA LYS A 13 13.06 13.36 -10.80
C LYS A 13 12.71 11.86 -10.75
N PRO A 14 13.65 10.94 -11.02
CA PRO A 14 13.39 9.52 -10.82
C PRO A 14 13.02 9.31 -9.34
N LYS A 15 11.74 9.02 -9.08
CA LYS A 15 11.21 8.87 -7.72
C LYS A 15 11.46 7.44 -7.27
N SER A 16 12.59 7.18 -6.62
CA SER A 16 12.90 5.81 -6.17
C SER A 16 13.36 5.75 -4.71
N THR A 17 12.78 6.58 -3.85
CA THR A 17 12.79 6.35 -2.40
C THR A 17 11.39 5.97 -1.94
N PRO A 18 11.23 4.93 -1.09
CA PRO A 18 9.94 4.52 -0.58
C PRO A 18 9.30 5.68 0.20
N ASP A 19 8.04 5.99 -0.10
CA ASP A 19 7.31 7.08 0.54
C ASP A 19 7.15 6.80 2.04
N PRO A 20 7.85 7.48 2.97
CA PRO A 20 7.73 7.17 4.40
C PRO A 20 6.32 7.42 4.92
N LYS A 21 5.55 8.30 4.24
CA LYS A 21 4.16 8.59 4.61
C LYS A 21 3.26 7.39 4.39
N LEU A 22 3.47 6.61 3.32
CA LEU A 22 2.69 5.40 3.06
C LEU A 22 2.91 4.36 4.16
N ARG A 23 4.17 4.09 4.53
CA ARG A 23 4.51 3.16 5.61
C ARG A 23 3.82 3.57 6.90
N ASN A 24 3.98 4.83 7.29
CA ASN A 24 3.41 5.35 8.54
C ASN A 24 1.87 5.26 8.53
N TYR A 25 1.24 5.54 7.38
CA TYR A 25 -0.21 5.42 7.21
C TYR A 25 -0.69 3.97 7.39
N LEU A 26 -0.02 3.00 6.76
CA LEU A 26 -0.37 1.58 6.90
C LEU A 26 -0.23 1.11 8.36
N PHE A 27 0.84 1.51 9.05
CA PHE A 27 1.00 1.21 10.48
C PHE A 27 -0.11 1.82 11.34
N GLN A 28 -0.50 3.06 11.08
CA GLN A 28 -1.61 3.67 11.81
C GLN A 28 -2.94 2.96 11.55
N MET A 29 -3.21 2.53 10.32
CA MET A 29 -4.42 1.78 10.01
C MET A 29 -4.46 0.44 10.74
N VAL A 30 -3.35 -0.30 10.75
CA VAL A 30 -3.33 -1.60 11.44
C VAL A 30 -3.43 -1.44 12.96
N LEU A 31 -2.81 -0.42 13.55
CA LEU A 31 -2.97 -0.13 14.99
C LEU A 31 -4.43 0.18 15.34
N LYS A 32 -5.13 0.95 14.50
CA LYS A 32 -6.55 1.26 14.71
C LYS A 32 -7.46 0.05 14.51
N SER A 33 -7.07 -0.91 13.68
CA SER A 33 -7.85 -2.13 13.44
C SER A 33 -8.07 -2.98 14.70
N GLU A 34 -7.26 -2.81 15.74
CA GLU A 34 -7.42 -3.51 17.02
C GLU A 34 -8.73 -3.14 17.73
N ASN A 35 -9.23 -1.92 17.54
CA ASN A 35 -10.42 -1.40 18.21
C ASN A 35 -11.55 -1.07 17.22
N ASP A 36 -11.31 -1.19 15.92
CA ASP A 36 -12.28 -0.87 14.86
C ASP A 36 -12.48 -2.09 13.94
N PRO A 37 -13.58 -2.85 14.12
CA PRO A 37 -13.92 -3.99 13.28
C PRO A 37 -14.01 -3.66 11.79
N ASN A 38 -14.41 -2.43 11.44
CA ASN A 38 -14.50 -2.00 10.04
C ASN A 38 -13.11 -1.89 9.43
N LEU A 39 -12.13 -1.42 10.21
CA LEU A 39 -10.73 -1.40 9.78
C LEU A 39 -10.14 -2.81 9.75
N ALA A 40 -10.50 -3.69 10.68
CA ALA A 40 -10.04 -5.08 10.68
C ALA A 40 -10.47 -5.87 9.43
N GLY A 41 -11.60 -5.48 8.81
CA GLY A 41 -12.04 -6.01 7.50
C GLY A 41 -11.18 -5.53 6.31
N ILE A 42 -10.32 -4.53 6.50
CA ILE A 42 -9.53 -3.87 5.45
C ILE A 42 -8.04 -4.17 5.63
N ILE A 43 -7.52 -4.01 6.84
CA ILE A 43 -6.14 -4.29 7.24
C ILE A 43 -6.12 -4.69 8.70
N LYS A 44 -5.39 -5.75 9.05
CA LYS A 44 -5.33 -6.25 10.42
C LYS A 44 -3.99 -6.87 10.76
N TRP A 45 -3.68 -6.91 12.06
CA TRP A 45 -2.58 -7.71 12.57
C TRP A 45 -2.86 -9.19 12.32
N THR A 46 -1.84 -9.91 11.87
CA THR A 46 -1.83 -11.38 11.86
C THR A 46 -1.00 -11.91 13.02
N LYS A 47 0.14 -11.27 13.30
CA LYS A 47 0.99 -11.50 14.48
C LYS A 47 1.62 -10.19 14.92
N LYS A 48 1.09 -9.62 16.00
CA LYS A 48 1.51 -8.30 16.48
C LYS A 48 2.95 -8.33 17.01
N GLU A 49 3.34 -9.41 17.66
CA GLU A 49 4.69 -9.58 18.24
C GLU A 49 5.78 -9.55 17.15
N ASN A 50 5.43 -10.01 15.94
CA ASN A 50 6.35 -10.07 14.80
C ASN A 50 6.15 -8.90 13.81
N LEU A 51 5.33 -7.90 14.16
CA LEU A 51 4.91 -6.80 13.28
C LEU A 51 4.37 -7.30 11.92
N GLU A 52 3.68 -8.44 11.94
CA GLU A 52 3.09 -9.06 10.76
C GLU A 52 1.62 -8.63 10.63
N PHE A 53 1.29 -8.06 9.48
CA PHE A 53 -0.07 -7.63 9.17
C PHE A 53 -0.49 -8.06 7.76
N GLN A 54 -1.79 -8.14 7.55
CA GLN A 54 -2.39 -8.50 6.27
C GLN A 54 -3.28 -7.36 5.77
N LEU A 55 -3.16 -7.05 4.48
CA LEU A 55 -4.14 -6.25 3.74
C LEU A 55 -5.27 -7.20 3.34
N VAL A 56 -6.37 -7.16 4.09
CA VAL A 56 -7.56 -8.00 3.87
C VAL A 56 -8.30 -7.52 2.61
N ASP A 57 -8.62 -6.23 2.56
CA ASP A 57 -9.12 -5.56 1.36
C ASP A 57 -8.05 -4.63 0.79
N ARG A 58 -7.32 -5.15 -0.18
CA ARG A 58 -6.23 -4.46 -0.87
C ARG A 58 -6.70 -3.23 -1.66
N GLN A 59 -7.91 -3.27 -2.21
CA GLN A 59 -8.45 -2.16 -2.99
C GLN A 59 -8.86 -1.01 -2.08
N GLU A 60 -9.54 -1.33 -0.97
CA GLU A 60 -9.97 -0.32 -0.01
C GLU A 60 -8.77 0.36 0.68
N VAL A 61 -7.68 -0.36 0.96
CA VAL A 61 -6.43 0.25 1.45
C VAL A 61 -5.88 1.28 0.45
N ALA A 62 -5.83 0.93 -0.84
CA ALA A 62 -5.35 1.84 -1.88
C ALA A 62 -6.24 3.08 -2.02
N ARG A 63 -7.57 2.88 -1.98
CA ARG A 63 -8.56 3.97 -2.04
C ARG A 63 -8.40 4.94 -0.87
N ARG A 64 -8.33 4.44 0.37
CA ARG A 64 -8.18 5.27 1.57
C ARG A 64 -6.85 6.03 1.57
N TRP A 65 -5.79 5.40 1.10
CA TRP A 65 -4.49 6.06 0.92
C TRP A 65 -4.54 7.19 -0.12
N SER A 66 -5.25 6.99 -1.24
CA SER A 66 -5.46 8.03 -2.26
C SER A 66 -6.13 9.27 -1.68
N ILE A 67 -7.20 9.07 -0.92
CA ILE A 67 -7.96 10.13 -0.25
C ILE A 67 -7.05 10.88 0.74
N HIS A 68 -6.29 10.14 1.55
CA HIS A 68 -5.37 10.73 2.54
C HIS A 68 -4.29 11.63 1.91
N LYS A 69 -3.84 11.34 0.69
CA LYS A 69 -2.83 12.15 -0.03
C LYS A 69 -3.40 13.26 -0.91
N GLY A 70 -4.71 13.56 -0.83
CA GLY A 70 -5.32 14.65 -1.61
C GLY A 70 -5.68 14.27 -3.05
N GLY A 71 -5.92 12.98 -3.31
CA GLY A 71 -6.69 12.43 -4.43
C GLY A 71 -6.73 13.20 -5.75
N ASN A 72 -5.69 13.10 -6.58
CA ASN A 72 -5.74 13.52 -7.99
C ASN A 72 -5.53 12.38 -9.00
N LYS A 73 -5.34 11.14 -8.52
CA LYS A 73 -5.29 9.93 -9.35
C LYS A 73 -5.97 8.81 -8.61
N ASN A 74 -6.79 8.01 -9.30
CA ASN A 74 -7.28 6.72 -8.81
C ASN A 74 -6.07 5.82 -8.49
N MET A 75 -5.52 5.95 -7.28
CA MET A 75 -4.48 5.07 -6.81
C MET A 75 -5.13 3.72 -6.51
N ASP A 76 -4.85 2.78 -7.40
CA ASP A 76 -5.26 1.39 -7.33
C ASP A 76 -4.24 0.56 -6.54
N TYR A 77 -4.62 -0.69 -6.28
CA TYR A 77 -3.70 -1.61 -5.62
C TYR A 77 -2.42 -1.84 -6.43
N GLU A 78 -2.44 -1.74 -7.77
CA GLU A 78 -1.22 -1.88 -8.59
C GLU A 78 -0.19 -0.81 -8.24
N SER A 79 -0.61 0.46 -8.17
CA SER A 79 0.23 1.59 -7.78
C SER A 79 0.72 1.48 -6.32
N LEU A 80 -0.14 1.03 -5.41
CA LEU A 80 0.21 0.77 -4.02
C LEU A 80 1.26 -0.36 -3.91
N SER A 81 1.06 -1.45 -4.65
CA SER A 81 1.94 -2.61 -4.67
C SER A 81 3.33 -2.28 -5.19
N ARG A 82 3.42 -1.33 -6.14
CA ARG A 82 4.70 -0.80 -6.64
C ARG A 82 5.49 -0.12 -5.52
N SER A 83 4.80 0.66 -4.68
CA SER A 83 5.40 1.31 -3.50
C SER A 83 5.81 0.29 -2.44
N LEU A 84 4.99 -0.73 -2.19
CA LEU A 84 5.33 -1.84 -1.29
C LEU A 84 6.58 -2.61 -1.75
N ARG A 85 6.74 -2.79 -3.07
CA ARG A 85 7.90 -3.47 -3.64
C ARG A 85 9.22 -2.73 -3.36
N PHE A 86 9.19 -1.40 -3.27
CA PHE A 86 10.37 -0.63 -2.86
C PHE A 86 10.73 -0.87 -1.39
N TYR A 87 9.74 -1.04 -0.50
CA TYR A 87 10.03 -1.43 0.88
C TYR A 87 10.69 -2.81 0.98
N TYR A 88 10.33 -3.75 0.09
CA TYR A 88 10.96 -5.07 0.04
C TYR A 88 12.44 -5.00 -0.33
N GLY A 89 12.77 -4.21 -1.36
CA GLY A 89 14.16 -4.02 -1.79
C GLY A 89 15.03 -3.32 -0.74
N MET A 90 14.42 -2.52 0.13
CA MET A 90 15.12 -1.79 1.21
C MET A 90 15.00 -2.47 2.58
N ASN A 91 14.46 -3.69 2.63
CA ASN A 91 14.25 -4.45 3.87
C ASN A 91 13.40 -3.72 4.94
N ILE A 92 12.57 -2.74 4.53
CA ILE A 92 11.66 -1.99 5.40
C ILE A 92 10.37 -2.79 5.65
N MET A 93 9.96 -3.60 4.67
CA MET A 93 8.87 -4.57 4.80
C MET A 93 9.30 -5.88 4.13
N ARG A 94 8.71 -6.99 4.54
CA ARG A 94 8.92 -8.29 3.89
C ARG A 94 7.58 -8.85 3.43
N LYS A 95 7.52 -9.32 2.18
CA LYS A 95 6.36 -10.07 1.69
C LYS A 95 6.44 -11.50 2.19
N ASP A 96 5.51 -11.90 3.06
CA ASP A 96 5.38 -13.31 3.42
C ASP A 96 4.69 -14.07 2.26
N ARG A 97 5.25 -15.21 1.87
CA ARG A 97 4.71 -16.08 0.82
C ARG A 97 3.71 -17.10 1.36
N ARG A 98 3.69 -17.38 2.67
CA ARG A 98 2.81 -18.38 3.28
C ARG A 98 1.32 -18.09 3.10
N GLN A 99 0.95 -16.80 3.08
CA GLN A 99 -0.45 -16.39 2.88
C GLN A 99 -1.00 -16.85 1.52
N LEU A 100 -0.18 -16.85 0.46
CA LEU A 100 -0.60 -17.29 -0.88
C LEU A 100 -0.85 -18.80 -0.95
N GLU A 101 -0.19 -19.60 -0.11
CA GLU A 101 -0.32 -21.06 -0.10
C GLU A 101 -1.57 -21.52 0.66
N ILE A 102 -1.93 -20.82 1.75
CA ILE A 102 -3.13 -21.11 2.54
C ILE A 102 -4.40 -20.76 1.73
N GLU A 103 -4.42 -19.65 1.00
CA GLU A 103 -5.55 -19.32 0.11
C GLU A 103 -5.69 -20.30 -1.07
N ARG A 104 -4.56 -20.81 -1.60
CA ARG A 104 -4.59 -21.84 -2.65
C ARG A 104 -5.18 -23.15 -2.14
N ARG A 105 -4.83 -23.59 -0.92
CA ARG A 105 -5.43 -24.78 -0.30
C ARG A 105 -6.93 -24.62 -0.03
N ARG A 106 -7.40 -23.44 0.41
CA ARG A 106 -8.83 -23.20 0.64
C ARG A 106 -9.69 -23.13 -0.63
N LYS A 107 -9.10 -22.85 -1.79
CA LYS A 107 -9.82 -22.78 -3.08
C LYS A 107 -9.73 -24.07 -3.91
N GLY A 108 -9.00 -25.08 -3.44
CA GLY A 108 -8.78 -26.34 -4.17
C GLY A 108 -9.72 -27.49 -3.77
N ASP A 109 -10.79 -27.22 -3.04
CA ASP A 109 -11.71 -28.24 -2.51
C ASP A 109 -13.17 -27.90 -2.85
N ARG A 110 -13.42 -27.59 -4.13
CA ARG A 110 -14.75 -27.49 -4.73
C ARG A 110 -14.73 -27.92 -6.18
#